data_AF-A0A656GKL2-F1
#
_entry.id   AF-A0A656GKL2-F1
#
_cell.length_a   1.000
_cell.length_b   1.000
_cell.length_c   1.000
_cell.angle_alpha   90.00
_cell.angle_beta   90.00
_cell.angle_gamma   90.00
#
_symmetry.space_group_name_H-M   'P 1'
#
loop_
_entity.id
_entity.type
_entity.pdbx_description
1 polymer ?
#
loop_
_entity_poly.entity_id
_entity_poly.type
_entity_poly.pdbx_seq_one_letter_code
_entity_poly.pdbx_strand_id
1 'polypeptide(L)' 'SRQGIEIPRQTLARWVIQCSEHLQPLLNLMRDRLFESPFIHCDETRVQILKEPDRDPTSQSWMWVQA' A
#
# COMPACT_ATOMS: atom_id res chain seq x y z
N SER A 1 23.88 6.60 -2.00
CA SER A 1 22.56 7.28 -1.97
C SER A 1 22.53 8.38 -3.02
N ARG A 2 21.36 8.75 -3.56
CA ARG A 2 21.23 9.68 -4.70
C ARG A 2 21.79 11.09 -4.42
N GLN A 3 21.96 11.47 -3.14
CA GLN A 3 22.46 12.77 -2.69
C GLN A 3 23.72 12.68 -1.81
N GLY A 4 24.40 11.53 -1.77
CA GLY A 4 25.62 11.36 -0.95
C GLY A 4 25.39 11.24 0.57
N ILE A 5 24.14 11.40 1.05
CA ILE A 5 23.76 11.23 2.46
C ILE A 5 23.42 9.76 2.72
N GLU A 6 24.08 9.11 3.67
CA GLU A 6 23.68 7.77 4.10
C GLU A 6 22.47 7.84 5.04
N ILE A 7 21.35 7.25 4.61
CA ILE A 7 20.14 7.14 5.41
C ILE A 7 19.89 5.65 5.63
N PRO A 8 19.80 5.19 6.90
CA PRO A 8 19.48 3.80 7.18
C PRO A 8 18.13 3.39 6.57
N ARG A 9 18.04 2.17 6.02
CA ARG A 9 16.80 1.63 5.44
C ARG A 9 15.64 1.67 6.45
N GLN A 10 15.93 1.44 7.72
CA GLN A 10 14.94 1.51 8.80
C GLN A 10 14.34 2.92 8.95
N THR A 11 15.16 3.97 8.81
CA THR A 11 14.69 5.36 8.86
C THR A 11 13.76 5.65 7.70
N LEU A 12 14.12 5.24 6.49
CA LEU A 12 13.27 5.39 5.30
C LEU A 12 11.93 4.66 5.47
N ALA A 13 11.96 3.40 5.94
CA ALA A 13 10.74 2.63 6.19
C ALA A 13 9.83 3.31 7.23
N ARG A 14 10.43 3.82 8.32
CA ARG A 14 9.70 4.53 9.37
C ARG A 14 9.06 5.83 8.85
N TRP A 15 9.73 6.56 7.98
CA TRP A 15 9.15 7.76 7.35
C TRP A 15 7.95 7.43 6.47
N VAL A 16 8.03 6.37 5.65
CA VAL A 16 6.89 5.94 4.83
C VAL A 16 5.69 5.58 5.70
N ILE A 17 5.91 4.88 6.83
CA ILE A 17 4.85 4.53 7.79
C ILE A 17 4.22 5.80 8.38
N GLN A 18 5.02 6.75 8.87
CA GLN A 18 4.50 8.01 9.44
C GLN A 18 3.71 8.82 8.41
N CYS A 19 4.21 8.93 7.18
CA CYS A 19 3.48 9.57 6.10
C CYS A 19 2.12 8.90 5.87
N SER A 20 2.06 7.56 5.90
CA SER A 20 0.79 6.83 5.73
C SER A 20 -0.23 7.15 6.82
N GLU A 21 0.20 7.27 8.08
CA GLU A 21 -0.67 7.64 9.20
C GLU A 21 -1.26 9.04 9.03
N HIS A 22 -0.43 10.01 8.62
CA HIS A 22 -0.87 11.38 8.36
C HIS A 22 -1.79 11.50 7.14
N LEU A 23 -1.63 10.63 6.13
CA LEU A 23 -2.46 10.61 4.93
C LEU A 23 -3.77 9.84 5.10
N GLN A 24 -3.93 9.07 6.18
CA GLN A 24 -5.12 8.24 6.41
C GLN A 24 -6.44 9.03 6.35
N PRO A 25 -6.57 10.25 6.91
CA PRO A 25 -7.82 11.02 6.81
C PRO A 25 -8.19 11.39 5.36
N LEU A 26 -7.19 11.73 4.54
CA LEU A 26 -7.40 12.01 3.12
C LEU A 26 -7.86 10.77 2.38
N LEU A 27 -7.21 9.63 2.63
CA LEU A 27 -7.61 8.35 2.04
C LEU A 27 -9.04 7.96 2.42
N ASN A 28 -9.46 8.20 3.67
CA ASN A 28 -10.83 7.95 4.10
C ASN A 28 -11.84 8.81 3.31
N LEU A 29 -11.58 10.11 3.16
CA LEU A 29 -12.45 11.00 2.39
C LEU A 29 -12.54 10.61 0.91
N MET A 30 -11.41 10.22 0.30
CA MET A 30 -11.39 9.70 -1.07
C MET A 30 -12.22 8.43 -1.19
N ARG A 31 -12.15 7.55 -0.19
CA ARG A 31 -12.90 6.30 -0.14
C ARG A 31 -14.40 6.54 0.00
N ASP A 32 -14.80 7.51 0.83
CA ASP A 32 -16.21 7.89 0.96
C ASP A 32 -16.77 8.36 -0.38
N ARG A 33 -16.02 9.21 -1.11
CA ARG A 33 -16.40 9.65 -2.47
C ARG A 33 -16.45 8.51 -3.48
N LEU A 34 -15.51 7.56 -3.40
CA LEU A 34 -15.51 6.41 -4.27
C LEU A 34 -16.78 5.55 -4.08
N PHE A 35 -17.25 5.39 -2.84
CA PHE A 35 -18.47 4.63 -2.55
C PHE A 35 -19.77 5.35 -2.93
N GLU A 36 -19.74 6.66 -3.18
CA GLU A 36 -20.86 7.40 -3.77
C GLU A 36 -21.01 7.13 -5.28
N SER A 37 -19.98 6.57 -5.94
CA SER A 37 -20.01 6.27 -7.37
C SER A 37 -20.96 5.12 -7.69
N PRO A 38 -21.76 5.20 -8.77
CA PRO A 38 -22.61 4.08 -9.22
C PRO A 38 -21.80 2.85 -9.64
N PHE A 39 -20.53 3.02 -9.99
CA PHE A 39 -19.60 1.95 -10.37
C PHE A 39 -18.24 2.17 -9.72
N ILE A 40 -17.65 1.09 -9.20
CA ILE A 40 -16.30 1.11 -8.63
C ILE A 40 -15.42 0.26 -9.52
N HIS A 41 -14.32 0.84 -9.98
CA HIS A 41 -13.34 0.13 -10.79
C HIS A 41 -12.35 -0.55 -9.84
N CYS A 42 -12.12 -1.84 -10.07
CA CYS A 42 -11.12 -2.62 -9.35
C CYS A 42 -10.32 -3.38 -10.40
N ASP A 43 -9.00 -3.28 -10.31
CA ASP A 43 -8.07 -4.02 -11.17
C ASP A 43 -7.28 -5.04 -10.35
N GLU A 44 -6.94 -6.16 -10.99
CA GLU A 44 -6.17 -7.23 -10.37
C GLU A 44 -4.68 -6.87 -10.35
N THR A 45 -4.09 -6.81 -9.16
CA THR A 45 -2.63 -6.72 -9.02
C THR A 45 -2.07 -7.99 -8.40
N ARG A 46 -1.15 -8.64 -9.11
CA ARG A 46 -0.43 -9.83 -8.63
C ARG A 46 0.73 -9.42 -7.73
N VAL A 47 0.78 -9.96 -6.52
CA VAL A 47 1.79 -9.64 -5.50
C VAL A 47 2.31 -10.91 -4.83
N GLN A 48 3.50 -10.84 -4.24
CA GLN A 48 4.01 -11.89 -3.34
C GLN A 48 3.94 -11.38 -1.90
N ILE A 49 3.32 -12.17 -1.02
CA ILE A 49 3.15 -11.81 0.38
C ILE A 49 4.14 -12.63 1.21
N LEU A 50 5.14 -11.96 1.79
CA LEU A 50 6.22 -12.63 2.54
C LEU A 50 5.75 -13.35 3.81
N LYS A 51 4.60 -12.96 4.36
CA LYS A 51 4.05 -13.45 5.63
C LYS A 51 2.55 -13.74 5.51
N GLU A 52 2.17 -14.47 4.47
CA GLU A 52 0.81 -14.96 4.31
C GLU A 52 0.62 -16.24 5.14
N PRO A 53 -0.41 -16.34 5.99
CA PRO A 53 -0.70 -17.58 6.71
C PRO A 53 -0.87 -18.74 5.73
N ASP A 54 -0.24 -19.87 6.04
CA ASP A 54 -0.40 -21.15 5.32
C ASP A 54 -0.05 -21.12 3.82
N ARG A 55 0.75 -20.14 3.37
CA ARG A 55 1.23 -20.02 1.98
C ARG A 55 2.72 -19.75 1.88
N ASP A 56 3.32 -20.29 0.83
CA ASP A 56 4.73 -20.07 0.54
C ASP A 56 4.97 -18.61 0.10
N PRO A 57 6.00 -17.91 0.63
CA PRO A 57 6.32 -16.52 0.28
C PRO A 57 6.56 -16.25 -1.22
N THR A 58 6.91 -17.27 -1.99
CA THR A 58 7.13 -17.18 -3.45
C THR A 58 5.84 -17.35 -4.25
N SER A 59 4.76 -17.80 -3.60
CA SER A 59 3.45 -17.97 -4.21
C SER A 59 2.87 -16.63 -4.66
N GLN A 60 2.13 -16.66 -5.76
CA GLN A 60 1.45 -15.49 -6.31
C GLN A 60 0.12 -15.29 -5.58
N SER A 61 -0.06 -14.12 -4.98
CA SER A 61 -1.30 -13.67 -4.34
C SER A 61 -1.93 -12.57 -5.18
N TRP A 62 -3.21 -12.31 -4.95
CA TRP A 62 -3.98 -11.32 -5.70
C TRP A 62 -4.47 -10.23 -4.76
N MET A 63 -4.30 -8.99 -5.18
CA MET A 63 -4.81 -7.82 -4.48
C MET A 63 -5.77 -7.08 -5.41
N TRP A 64 -6.99 -6.83 -4.91
CA TRP A 64 -7.98 -5.99 -5.56
C TRP A 64 -7.90 -4.60 -4.94
N VAL A 65 -7.39 -3.64 -5.71
CA VAL A 65 -7.24 -2.25 -5.25
C VAL A 65 -8.43 -1.43 -5.73
N GLN A 66 -9.03 -0.69 -4.81
CA GLN A 66 -10.09 0.28 -5.11
C GLN A 66 -9.43 1.53 -5.71
N ALA A 67 -9.82 1.92 -6.92
CA ALA A 67 -9.29 3.11 -7.61
C ALA A 67 -10.38 4.16 -7.82
#